data_AF-A0A177TQW7-F1
#
_entry.id   AF-A0A177TQW7-F1
#
_cell.length_a   1.000
_cell.length_b   1.000
_cell.length_c   1.000
_cell.angle_alpha   90.00
_cell.angle_beta   90.00
_cell.angle_gamma   90.00
#
_symmetry.space_group_name_H-M   'P 1'
#
loop_
_entity.id
_entity.type
_entity.pdbx_description
1 polymer ?
#
loop_
_entity_poly.entity_id
_entity_poly.type
_entity_poly.pdbx_seq_one_letter_code
_entity_poly.pdbx_strand_id
1 'polypeptide(L)'
;MEFLLLLIFRLFNAALTQTYFQPDEFWQSLEVAHRLVFGYGYTTWEWRDGRSLLSSSDSASGWWDSVVVGSPVRSVAYPSLFVPVYWGLKVLNLDDTFLLTLLPRLVQAVFAALGDWIAALKPRGSGSSTVRPHNTSPANILRRACLKLRLVERKVPCSLSWYQTPGPPYSISLATLLFFL
;
A
#
# COMPACT_ATOMS: atom_id res chain seq x y z
N MET A 1 -6.11 11.39 -22.96
CA MET A 1 -7.12 11.90 -22.00
C MET A 1 -7.63 10.83 -21.05
N GLU A 2 -7.91 9.61 -21.51
CA GLU A 2 -8.49 8.54 -20.67
C GLU A 2 -7.64 8.17 -19.44
N PHE A 3 -6.32 8.08 -19.61
CA PHE A 3 -5.39 7.83 -18.50
C PHE A 3 -5.45 8.92 -17.43
N LEU A 4 -5.46 10.20 -17.82
CA LEU A 4 -5.52 11.32 -16.88
C LEU A 4 -6.80 11.29 -16.04
N LEU A 5 -7.94 10.97 -16.67
CA LEU A 5 -9.21 10.84 -15.96
C LEU A 5 -9.22 9.68 -14.96
N LEU A 6 -8.65 8.53 -15.35
CA LEU A 6 -8.47 7.39 -14.43
C LEU A 6 -7.53 7.74 -13.28
N LEU A 7 -6.44 8.46 -13.56
CA LEU A 7 -5.47 8.89 -12.57
C LEU A 7 -6.11 9.85 -11.56
N ILE A 8 -6.78 10.90 -12.02
CA ILE A 8 -7.47 11.87 -11.14
C ILE A 8 -8.52 11.16 -10.29
N PHE A 9 -9.31 10.26 -10.89
CA PHE A 9 -10.29 9.46 -10.18
C PHE A 9 -9.66 8.60 -9.08
N ARG A 10 -8.54 7.93 -9.38
CA ARG A 10 -7.81 7.10 -8.42
C ARG A 10 -7.15 7.92 -7.31
N LEU A 11 -6.60 9.09 -7.62
CA LEU A 11 -6.04 10.01 -6.64
C LEU A 11 -7.12 10.57 -5.70
N PHE A 12 -8.29 10.93 -6.25
CA PHE A 12 -9.42 11.40 -5.45
C PHE A 12 -9.93 10.29 -4.51
N ASN A 13 -10.12 9.08 -5.02
CA ASN A 13 -10.51 7.95 -4.18
C ASN A 13 -9.45 7.64 -3.10
N ALA A 14 -8.18 7.66 -3.48
CA ALA A 14 -7.08 7.44 -2.56
C ALA A 14 -6.98 8.53 -1.49
N ALA A 15 -7.38 9.78 -1.76
CA ALA A 15 -7.43 10.86 -0.78
C ALA A 15 -8.63 10.74 0.18
N LEU A 16 -9.76 10.21 -0.29
CA LEU A 16 -10.95 9.98 0.54
C LEU A 16 -10.84 8.75 1.44
N THR A 17 -10.14 7.70 1.00
CA THR A 17 -10.08 6.43 1.75
C THR A 17 -9.19 6.55 2.99
N GLN A 18 -9.77 6.57 4.19
CA GLN A 18 -9.01 6.73 5.44
C GLN A 18 -8.54 5.42 6.09
N THR A 19 -8.94 4.27 5.56
CA THR A 19 -8.70 2.96 6.18
C THR A 19 -7.52 2.22 5.55
N TYR A 20 -6.82 1.45 6.37
CA TYR A 20 -5.72 0.57 5.97
C TYR A 20 -6.10 -0.89 6.23
N PHE A 21 -5.78 -1.78 5.29
CA PHE A 21 -6.11 -3.22 5.40
C PHE A 21 -5.36 -3.91 6.55
N GLN A 22 -4.11 -3.50 6.81
CA GLN A 22 -3.29 -3.91 7.96
C GLN A 22 -2.42 -2.70 8.36
N PRO A 23 -2.86 -1.86 9.30
CA PRO A 23 -2.19 -0.60 9.60
C PRO A 23 -0.78 -0.82 10.16
N ASP A 24 -0.58 -1.82 11.01
CA ASP A 24 0.69 -2.13 11.65
C ASP A 24 1.78 -2.52 10.64
N GLU A 25 1.50 -3.43 9.70
CA GLU A 25 2.46 -3.81 8.64
C GLU A 25 2.81 -2.62 7.74
N PHE A 26 1.81 -1.78 7.46
CA PHE A 26 1.99 -0.60 6.65
C PHE A 26 2.95 0.39 7.33
N TRP A 27 2.69 0.77 8.58
CA TRP A 27 3.56 1.67 9.35
C TRP A 27 4.95 1.08 9.58
N GLN A 28 5.03 -0.22 9.89
CA GLN A 28 6.28 -0.93 10.13
C GLN A 28 7.24 -0.90 8.92
N SER A 29 6.72 -0.77 7.70
CA SER A 29 7.54 -0.63 6.49
C SER A 29 7.93 0.82 6.16
N LEU A 30 7.01 1.76 6.38
CA LEU A 30 7.23 3.17 6.07
C LEU A 30 8.23 3.81 7.02
N GLU A 31 8.20 3.46 8.30
CA GLU A 31 9.16 3.95 9.29
C GLU A 31 10.59 3.55 8.93
N VAL A 32 10.78 2.33 8.38
CA VAL A 32 12.09 1.86 7.92
C VAL A 32 12.55 2.66 6.70
N ALA A 33 11.68 2.85 5.71
CA ALA A 33 12.00 3.66 4.54
C ALA A 33 12.31 5.12 4.92
N HIS A 34 11.55 5.69 5.86
CA HIS A 34 11.78 7.01 6.42
C HIS A 34 13.14 7.08 7.12
N ARG A 35 13.46 6.13 8.02
CA ARG A 35 14.75 6.09 8.71
C ARG A 35 15.93 5.95 7.75
N LEU A 36 15.79 5.16 6.67
CA LEU A 36 16.83 5.03 5.64
C LEU A 36 17.14 6.36 4.94
N VAL A 37 16.13 7.21 4.73
CA VAL A 37 16.29 8.49 4.03
C VAL A 37 16.68 9.64 4.97
N PHE A 38 15.99 9.75 6.10
CA PHE A 38 16.11 10.86 7.02
C PHE A 38 17.12 10.62 8.15
N GLY A 39 17.45 9.36 8.45
CA GLY A 39 18.42 8.99 9.49
C GLY A 39 17.84 8.93 10.91
N TYR A 40 16.56 9.22 11.09
CA TYR A 40 15.88 9.18 12.39
C TYR A 40 14.53 8.44 12.32
N GLY A 41 13.99 8.11 13.48
CA GLY A 41 12.73 7.37 13.62
C GLY A 41 12.91 6.01 14.28
N TYR A 42 11.80 5.28 14.39
CA TYR A 42 11.77 3.98 15.02
C TYR A 42 12.02 2.85 14.01
N THR A 43 12.50 1.72 14.53
CA THR A 43 12.71 0.50 13.75
C THR A 43 12.27 -0.65 14.61
N THR A 44 11.29 -1.39 14.12
CA THR A 44 10.75 -2.52 14.85
C THR A 44 11.78 -3.63 14.97
N TRP A 45 11.58 -4.52 15.94
CA TRP A 45 12.50 -5.62 16.23
C TRP A 45 12.75 -6.53 15.01
N GLU A 46 11.79 -6.67 14.11
CA GLU A 46 11.88 -7.47 12.87
C GLU A 46 12.91 -6.93 11.85
N TRP A 47 13.25 -5.66 11.97
CA TRP A 47 14.26 -4.98 11.16
C TRP A 47 15.58 -4.81 11.91
N ARG A 48 15.68 -5.28 13.15
CA ARG A 48 16.94 -5.31 13.89
C ARG A 48 17.78 -6.46 13.34
N ASP A 49 19.02 -6.16 12.98
CA ASP A 49 19.88 -7.08 12.25
C ASP A 49 20.07 -8.41 13.01
N GLY A 50 20.00 -9.53 12.28
CA GLY A 50 20.60 -10.80 12.71
C GLY A 50 22.13 -10.75 12.82
N ARG A 51 22.77 -9.61 12.47
CA ARG A 51 24.17 -9.31 12.81
C ARG A 51 24.44 -9.33 14.32
N SER A 52 23.43 -9.02 15.13
CA SER A 52 23.53 -9.22 16.58
C SER A 52 23.78 -10.69 16.95
N LEU A 53 23.21 -11.63 16.19
CA LEU A 53 23.44 -13.07 16.33
C LEU A 53 24.78 -13.49 15.71
N LEU A 54 25.17 -12.90 14.57
CA LEU A 54 26.49 -13.13 13.96
C LEU A 54 27.65 -12.66 14.84
N SER A 55 27.47 -11.57 15.60
CA SER A 55 28.44 -11.08 16.59
C SER A 55 28.71 -12.08 17.73
N SER A 56 27.82 -13.05 17.92
CA SER A 56 28.00 -14.14 18.89
C SER A 56 28.53 -15.44 18.28
N SER A 57 28.72 -15.48 16.95
CA SER A 57 29.32 -16.60 16.25
C SER A 57 30.72 -16.23 15.76
N ASP A 58 31.76 -16.72 16.45
CA ASP A 58 33.17 -16.47 16.16
C ASP A 58 33.67 -16.97 14.77
N SER A 59 32.76 -17.45 13.90
CA SER A 59 33.08 -18.08 12.61
C SER A 59 32.38 -17.46 11.39
N ALA A 60 31.68 -16.32 11.53
CA ALA A 60 31.00 -15.65 10.42
C ALA A 60 31.99 -15.02 9.42
N SER A 61 32.58 -15.84 8.56
CA SER A 61 33.63 -15.46 7.61
C SER A 61 33.14 -15.38 6.15
N GLY A 62 31.88 -15.74 5.89
CA GLY A 62 31.29 -15.68 4.56
C GLY A 62 30.46 -14.42 4.31
N TRP A 63 30.59 -13.86 3.10
CA TRP A 63 29.62 -12.87 2.60
C TRP A 63 28.19 -13.45 2.54
N TRP A 64 28.09 -14.76 2.27
CA TRP A 64 26.83 -15.51 2.33
C TRP A 64 26.21 -15.49 3.73
N ASP A 65 27.01 -15.63 4.79
CA ASP A 65 26.51 -15.59 6.18
C ASP A 65 25.96 -14.21 6.53
N SER A 66 26.62 -13.16 6.03
CA SER A 66 26.18 -11.77 6.22
C SER A 66 24.84 -11.48 5.53
N VAL A 67 24.58 -12.11 4.38
CA VAL A 67 23.32 -11.93 3.63
C VAL A 67 22.22 -12.84 4.17
N VAL A 68 22.52 -14.08 4.53
CA VAL A 68 21.52 -15.06 4.96
C VAL A 68 21.13 -14.87 6.42
N VAL A 69 22.10 -14.66 7.31
CA VAL A 69 21.89 -14.54 8.76
C VAL A 69 21.78 -13.08 9.18
N GLY A 70 22.47 -12.17 8.49
CA GLY A 70 22.51 -10.75 8.84
C GLY A 70 21.30 -9.94 8.38
N SER A 71 20.47 -10.49 7.49
CA SER A 71 19.32 -9.77 6.92
C SER A 71 18.12 -9.67 7.88
N PRO A 72 17.28 -8.63 7.74
CA PRO A 72 15.98 -8.55 8.39
C PRO A 72 15.10 -9.77 8.08
N VAL A 73 14.20 -10.11 9.01
CA VAL A 73 13.23 -11.21 8.79
C VAL A 73 12.24 -10.88 7.66
N ARG A 74 12.02 -9.59 7.38
CA ARG A 74 11.14 -9.12 6.30
C ARG A 74 11.92 -8.76 5.04
N SER A 75 11.26 -8.94 3.91
CA SER A 75 11.80 -8.55 2.61
C SER A 75 11.99 -7.03 2.53
N VAL A 76 13.21 -6.62 2.20
CA VAL A 76 13.60 -5.21 1.98
C VAL A 76 12.92 -4.62 0.73
N ALA A 77 12.31 -5.46 -0.11
CA ALA A 77 11.70 -5.03 -1.37
C ALA A 77 10.53 -4.06 -1.18
N TYR A 78 9.74 -4.20 -0.11
CA TYR A 78 8.58 -3.33 0.09
C TYR A 78 8.97 -1.93 0.59
N PRO A 79 9.81 -1.76 1.63
CA PRO A 79 10.28 -0.44 2.03
C PRO A 79 11.10 0.28 0.95
N SER A 80 11.90 -0.46 0.16
CA SER A 80 12.76 0.14 -0.87
C SER A 80 11.97 0.87 -1.97
N LEU A 81 10.73 0.48 -2.21
CA LEU A 81 9.83 1.16 -3.14
C LEU A 81 9.49 2.59 -2.69
N PHE A 82 9.47 2.86 -1.38
CA PHE A 82 9.15 4.18 -0.81
C PHE A 82 10.37 5.06 -0.55
N VAL A 83 11.58 4.48 -0.52
CA VAL A 83 12.84 5.22 -0.38
C VAL A 83 13.02 6.34 -1.42
N PRO A 84 12.89 6.10 -2.75
CA PRO A 84 13.09 7.18 -3.73
C PRO A 84 12.02 8.27 -3.61
N VAL A 85 10.82 7.89 -3.18
CA VAL A 85 9.72 8.82 -2.94
C VAL A 85 10.11 9.76 -1.81
N TYR A 86 10.47 9.23 -0.63
CA TYR A 86 10.93 10.02 0.52
C TYR A 86 12.19 10.83 0.25
N TRP A 87 13.13 10.30 -0.53
CA TRP A 87 14.31 11.05 -0.96
C TRP A 87 13.93 12.29 -1.77
N GLY A 88 12.93 12.19 -2.65
CA GLY A 88 12.37 13.34 -3.37
C GLY A 88 11.84 14.43 -2.44
N LEU A 89 11.12 14.07 -1.37
CA LEU A 89 10.64 15.07 -0.41
C LEU A 89 11.74 15.71 0.40
N LYS A 90 12.76 14.92 0.77
CA LYS A 90 13.94 15.43 1.45
C LYS A 90 14.66 16.48 0.60
N VAL A 91 14.80 16.24 -0.70
CA VAL A 91 15.39 17.23 -1.63
C VAL A 91 14.51 18.47 -1.76
N LEU A 92 13.19 18.31 -1.73
CA LEU A 92 12.24 19.42 -1.82
C LEU A 92 12.00 20.15 -0.48
N ASN A 93 12.60 19.70 0.64
CA ASN A 93 12.34 20.19 2.00
C ASN A 93 10.84 20.29 2.32
N LEU A 94 10.07 19.29 1.89
CA LEU A 94 8.63 19.17 2.15
C LEU A 94 8.39 18.01 3.14
N ASP A 95 8.99 18.12 4.31
CA ASP A 95 8.95 17.14 5.41
C ASP A 95 7.70 17.26 6.29
N ASP A 96 6.56 17.62 5.71
CA ASP A 96 5.30 17.65 6.44
C ASP A 96 4.81 16.22 6.74
N THR A 97 4.39 15.97 7.98
CA THR A 97 3.81 14.70 8.45
C THR A 97 2.62 14.29 7.60
N PHE A 98 1.80 15.26 7.18
CA PHE A 98 0.66 15.00 6.31
C PHE A 98 1.10 14.41 4.96
N LEU A 99 2.20 14.92 4.40
CA LEU A 99 2.69 14.46 3.12
C LEU A 99 3.34 13.08 3.24
N LEU A 100 4.10 12.83 4.33
CA LEU A 100 4.71 11.52 4.63
C LEU A 100 3.68 10.37 4.69
N THR A 101 2.49 10.65 5.22
CA THR A 101 1.38 9.68 5.32
C THR A 101 0.56 9.58 4.04
N LEU A 102 0.47 10.66 3.25
CA LEU A 102 -0.27 10.68 1.99
C LEU A 102 0.48 9.98 0.84
N LEU A 103 1.81 10.09 0.77
CA LEU A 103 2.62 9.56 -0.34
C LEU A 103 2.39 8.09 -0.69
N PRO A 104 2.42 7.14 0.26
CA PRO A 104 2.18 5.74 -0.08
C PRO A 104 0.80 5.52 -0.72
N ARG A 105 -0.21 6.31 -0.34
CA ARG A 105 -1.55 6.29 -0.98
C ARG A 105 -1.51 6.82 -2.40
N LEU A 106 -0.72 7.88 -2.65
CA LEU A 106 -0.53 8.42 -4.00
C LEU A 106 0.18 7.41 -4.91
N VAL A 107 1.22 6.74 -4.40
CA VAL A 107 1.94 5.70 -5.13
C VAL A 107 1.01 4.54 -5.49
N GLN A 108 0.20 4.07 -4.53
CA GLN A 108 -0.82 3.04 -4.78
C GLN A 108 -1.86 3.48 -5.82
N ALA A 109 -2.30 4.74 -5.77
CA ALA A 109 -3.25 5.29 -6.73
C ALA A 109 -2.69 5.31 -8.16
N VAL A 110 -1.41 5.66 -8.31
CA VAL A 110 -0.70 5.63 -9.60
C VAL A 110 -0.63 4.21 -10.17
N PHE A 111 -0.23 3.23 -9.35
CA PHE A 111 -0.21 1.82 -9.79
C PHE A 111 -1.60 1.30 -10.16
N ALA A 112 -2.64 1.66 -9.39
CA ALA A 112 -4.01 1.27 -9.71
C ALA A 112 -4.49 1.90 -11.03
N ALA A 113 -4.18 3.19 -11.27
CA ALA A 113 -4.52 3.88 -12.51
C ALA A 113 -3.80 3.26 -13.73
N LEU A 114 -2.52 2.90 -13.58
CA LEU A 114 -1.76 2.18 -14.61
C LEU A 114 -2.39 0.83 -14.92
N GLY A 115 -2.75 0.05 -13.90
CA GLY A 115 -3.41 -1.24 -14.06
C GLY A 115 -4.77 -1.13 -14.77
N ASP A 116 -5.59 -0.14 -14.42
CA ASP A 116 -6.88 0.11 -15.09
C ASP A 116 -6.70 0.55 -16.54
N TRP A 117 -5.68 1.36 -16.83
CA TRP A 117 -5.38 1.79 -18.19
C TRP A 117 -4.90 0.63 -19.06
N ILE A 118 -3.96 -0.19 -18.56
CA ILE A 118 -3.51 -1.40 -19.27
C ILE A 118 -4.70 -2.36 -19.50
N ALA A 119 -5.57 -2.51 -18.50
CA ALA A 119 -6.79 -3.31 -18.64
C ALA A 119 -7.79 -2.73 -19.65
N ALA A 120 -7.81 -1.40 -19.83
CA ALA A 120 -8.62 -0.74 -20.84
C ALA A 120 -8.05 -0.91 -22.26
N LEU A 121 -6.72 -1.02 -22.39
CA LEU A 121 -6.04 -1.23 -23.67
C LEU A 121 -6.17 -2.67 -24.18
N LYS A 122 -6.35 -3.66 -23.31
CA LYS A 122 -6.40 -5.07 -23.73
C LYS A 122 -7.67 -5.32 -24.57
N PRO A 123 -7.54 -5.70 -25.86
CA PRO A 123 -8.71 -6.04 -26.67
C PRO A 123 -9.42 -7.23 -26.03
N ARG A 124 -10.73 -7.11 -25.84
CA ARG A 124 -11.53 -8.21 -25.30
C ARG A 124 -11.48 -9.36 -26.31
N GLY A 125 -10.90 -10.49 -25.90
CA GLY A 125 -11.03 -11.74 -26.63
C GLY A 125 -12.51 -11.97 -26.93
N SER A 126 -12.81 -12.14 -28.21
CA SER A 126 -14.15 -12.33 -28.76
C SER A 126 -14.82 -13.58 -28.17
N GLY A 127 -15.46 -13.43 -27.02
CA GLY A 127 -16.60 -14.25 -26.63
C GLY A 127 -17.85 -13.62 -27.22
N SER A 128 -18.40 -14.24 -28.27
CA SER A 128 -19.57 -13.75 -29.00
C SER A 128 -20.75 -13.54 -28.06
N SER A 129 -21.16 -12.28 -27.88
CA SER A 129 -22.55 -11.87 -27.67
C SER A 129 -22.62 -10.36 -27.84
N THR A 130 -23.18 -10.00 -29.00
CA THR A 130 -23.55 -8.68 -29.49
C THR A 130 -23.88 -7.65 -28.40
N VAL A 131 -22.93 -6.78 -28.06
CA VAL A 131 -23.22 -5.54 -27.34
C VAL A 131 -22.60 -4.37 -28.12
N ARG A 132 -23.50 -3.44 -28.44
CA ARG A 132 -23.46 -2.19 -29.23
C ARG A 132 -22.12 -1.45 -29.34
N PRO A 133 -21.94 -0.67 -30.43
CA PRO A 133 -20.67 -0.09 -30.82
C PRO A 133 -20.02 0.75 -29.73
N HIS A 134 -18.71 0.58 -29.72
CA HIS A 134 -17.71 1.12 -28.83
C HIS A 134 -17.69 2.65 -28.91
N ASN A 135 -18.38 3.33 -28.01
CA ASN A 135 -18.03 4.71 -27.69
C ASN A 135 -16.96 4.66 -26.60
N THR A 136 -15.69 4.90 -26.99
CA THR A 136 -14.56 5.28 -26.10
C THR A 136 -14.79 6.65 -25.48
N SER A 137 -16.04 6.97 -25.14
CA SER A 137 -16.34 8.17 -24.39
C SER A 137 -15.81 7.97 -22.98
N PRO A 138 -15.08 8.96 -22.44
CA PRO A 138 -14.51 8.90 -21.09
C PRO A 138 -15.55 8.55 -20.02
N ALA A 139 -16.82 8.91 -20.25
CA ALA A 139 -17.94 8.56 -19.37
C ALA A 139 -18.15 7.05 -19.20
N ASN A 140 -17.96 6.26 -20.25
CA ASN A 140 -18.11 4.80 -20.20
C ASN A 140 -16.96 4.12 -19.45
N ILE A 141 -15.76 4.69 -19.52
CA ILE A 141 -14.57 4.21 -18.80
C ILE A 141 -14.73 4.46 -17.30
N LEU A 142 -15.12 5.68 -16.92
CA LEU A 142 -15.42 6.06 -15.53
C LEU A 142 -16.55 5.20 -14.94
N ARG A 143 -17.63 4.97 -15.68
CA ARG A 143 -18.75 4.13 -15.23
C ARG A 143 -18.32 2.69 -14.96
N ARG A 144 -17.39 2.14 -15.74
CA ARG A 144 -16.82 0.80 -15.55
C ARG A 144 -15.83 0.74 -14.38
N ALA A 145 -14.97 1.75 -14.22
CA ALA A 145 -14.06 1.87 -13.08
C ALA A 145 -14.85 1.95 -11.76
N CYS A 146 -15.93 2.74 -11.74
CA CYS A 146 -16.85 2.86 -10.60
C CYS A 146 -17.56 1.53 -10.28
N LEU A 147 -17.98 0.77 -11.31
CA LEU A 147 -18.60 -0.55 -11.11
C LEU A 147 -17.60 -1.58 -10.55
N LYS A 148 -16.33 -1.53 -10.96
CA LYS A 148 -15.25 -2.36 -10.37
C LYS A 148 -15.00 -2.02 -8.91
N LEU A 149 -14.98 -0.74 -8.52
CA LEU A 149 -14.84 -0.34 -7.13
C LEU A 149 -15.97 -0.87 -6.26
N ARG A 150 -17.22 -0.77 -6.74
CA ARG A 150 -18.40 -1.32 -6.05
C ARG A 150 -18.33 -2.85 -5.87
N LEU A 151 -17.62 -3.56 -6.76
CA LEU A 151 -17.37 -5.00 -6.62
C LEU A 151 -16.22 -5.31 -5.67
N VAL A 152 -15.19 -4.47 -5.59
CA VAL A 152 -14.09 -4.60 -4.62
C VAL A 152 -14.60 -4.33 -3.21
N GLU A 153 -15.44 -3.31 -3.00
CA GLU A 153 -16.10 -3.03 -1.71
C GLU A 153 -16.98 -4.20 -1.24
N ARG A 154 -17.68 -4.90 -2.16
CA ARG A 154 -18.44 -6.11 -1.81
C ARG A 154 -17.57 -7.34 -1.51
N LYS A 155 -16.30 -7.31 -1.88
CA LYS A 155 -15.37 -8.44 -1.77
C LYS A 155 -14.35 -8.25 -0.65
N VAL A 156 -14.59 -7.29 0.25
CA VAL A 156 -14.12 -7.39 1.62
C VAL A 156 -15.14 -8.26 2.35
N PRO A 157 -15.00 -9.60 2.39
CA PRO A 157 -15.71 -10.33 3.42
C PRO A 157 -15.28 -9.69 4.74
N CYS A 158 -16.25 -9.31 5.56
CA CYS A 158 -16.02 -9.11 6.98
C CYS A 158 -15.50 -10.45 7.55
N SER A 159 -14.24 -10.79 7.32
CA SER A 159 -13.51 -11.76 8.14
C SER A 159 -13.09 -11.02 9.40
N LEU A 160 -14.09 -10.64 10.19
CA LEU A 160 -14.00 -10.36 11.61
C LEU A 160 -13.70 -11.68 12.34
N SER A 161 -12.68 -12.42 11.88
CA SER A 161 -12.31 -13.76 12.35
C SER A 161 -10.95 -13.77 13.05
N TRP A 162 -10.25 -12.63 13.11
CA TRP A 162 -8.91 -12.56 13.69
C TRP A 162 -8.83 -11.81 15.03
N TYR A 163 -9.94 -11.25 15.52
CA TYR A 163 -10.05 -10.70 16.88
C TYR A 163 -10.91 -11.62 17.77
N GLN A 164 -10.48 -12.86 17.92
CA GLN A 164 -10.90 -13.71 19.05
C GLN A 164 -9.77 -13.70 20.09
N THR A 165 -9.52 -12.53 20.66
CA THR A 165 -8.85 -12.45 21.96
C THR A 165 -9.91 -12.70 23.04
N PRO A 166 -9.75 -13.69 23.95
CA PRO A 166 -10.66 -13.87 25.06
C PRO A 166 -10.42 -12.74 26.07
N GLY A 167 -11.16 -11.64 25.92
CA GLY A 167 -11.15 -10.49 26.83
C GLY A 167 -12.58 -10.14 27.25
N PRO A 168 -12.79 -9.67 28.49
CA PRO A 168 -14.12 -9.46 29.07
C PRO A 168 -14.89 -8.35 28.34
N PRO A 169 -16.24 -8.35 28.43
CA PRO A 169 -17.10 -7.53 27.58
C PRO A 169 -17.04 -6.05 27.97
N TYR A 170 -16.49 -5.20 27.12
CA TYR A 170 -16.74 -3.76 27.14
C TYR A 170 -17.76 -3.41 26.06
N SER A 171 -18.81 -2.70 26.45
CA SER A 171 -19.88 -2.23 25.57
C SER A 171 -19.31 -1.32 24.47
N ILE A 172 -19.53 -1.70 23.21
CA ILE A 172 -19.14 -0.91 22.05
C ILE A 172 -20.10 0.29 21.97
N SER A 173 -19.59 1.49 22.27
CA SER A 173 -20.33 2.75 22.14
C SER A 173 -20.47 3.16 20.67
N LEU A 174 -21.58 3.83 20.33
CA LEU A 174 -21.91 4.39 19.01
C LEU A 174 -20.82 5.31 18.42
N ALA A 175 -19.89 5.81 19.23
CA ALA A 175 -18.72 6.57 18.77
C ALA A 175 -17.78 5.74 17.86
N THR A 176 -17.71 4.41 18.05
CA THR A 176 -16.85 3.53 17.24
C THR A 176 -17.37 3.37 15.80
N LEU A 177 -18.68 3.52 15.58
CA LEU A 177 -19.28 3.43 14.24
C LEU A 177 -19.01 4.66 13.37
N LEU A 178 -18.78 5.83 13.99
CA LEU A 178 -18.46 7.06 13.25
C LEU A 178 -16.99 7.17 12.84
N PHE A 179 -16.13 6.27 13.33
CA PHE A 179 -14.71 6.21 12.95
C PHE A 179 -14.45 5.41 11.66
N PHE A 180 -15.50 4.80 11.08
CA PHE A 180 -15.43 3.95 9.88
C PHE A 180 -16.02 4.59 8.62
N LEU A 181 -16.30 5.89 8.65
CA LEU A 181 -16.61 6.72 7.46
C LEU A 181 -15.44 7.67 7.20
#